data_AF-A0AAW3T7D5-F1
#
_entry.id   AF-A0AAW3T7D5-F1
#
_cell.length_a   1.000
_cell.length_b   1.000
_cell.length_c   1.000
_cell.angle_alpha   90.00
_cell.angle_beta   90.00
_cell.angle_gamma   90.00
#
_symmetry.space_group_name_H-M   'P 1'
#
loop_
_entity.id
_entity.type
_entity.pdbx_description
1 polymer ?
#
loop_
_entity_poly.entity_id
_entity_poly.type
_entity_poly.pdbx_seq_one_letter_code
_entity_poly.pdbx_strand_id
1 'polypeptide(L)'
;MTIDGPGQGGARPGWPQPVEADDLDRAFGPGTASVPVRNPRQRVRRSALVVVGVILVAGVLAVVLVTIIGSVQNGVGGVFPRPEAALNRFGDSAKSLSGVERVTDSKPTKTSFASYDVESRVEVSPTLSDDERTAVVDALSSAADDTSGNGVRVFAVADLGALEVGVSADTKVTEQRLALARQLDAIGGVSGVRCSWSDAGPSDEPAAQAVTVETRGTGAVLGAIVGKATQEARAVFPGATVTSAAPSS
;
A
#
# COMPACT_ATOMS: atom_id res chain seq x y z
N MET A 1 29.47 -27.67 51.23
CA MET A 1 28.68 -28.20 52.36
C MET A 1 28.89 -27.22 53.50
N THR A 2 27.94 -26.45 54.00
CA THR A 2 26.46 -26.51 53.96
C THR A 2 25.94 -25.07 54.08
N ILE A 3 24.85 -24.78 53.36
CA ILE A 3 24.04 -23.56 53.46
C ILE A 3 22.78 -23.95 54.22
N ASP A 4 22.47 -23.22 55.29
CA ASP A 4 21.19 -23.11 56.00
C ASP A 4 21.16 -21.65 56.52
N GLY A 5 20.16 -20.79 56.44
CA GLY A 5 18.76 -20.74 56.00
C GLY A 5 18.25 -19.33 56.44
N PRO A 6 17.16 -18.77 55.89
CA PRO A 6 16.90 -17.33 55.97
C PRO A 6 16.17 -16.90 57.26
N GLY A 7 16.86 -16.14 58.10
CA GLY A 7 16.32 -15.49 59.30
C GLY A 7 15.61 -14.17 58.99
N GLN A 8 14.29 -14.23 59.08
CA GLN A 8 13.30 -13.16 59.27
C GLN A 8 13.80 -11.89 60.00
N GLY A 9 13.37 -10.73 59.50
CA GLY A 9 12.75 -9.65 60.29
C GLY A 9 13.56 -8.99 61.40
N GLY A 10 13.88 -7.70 61.21
CA GLY A 10 14.69 -6.92 62.14
C GLY A 10 14.07 -6.67 63.52
N ALA A 11 14.96 -6.45 64.50
CA ALA A 11 14.66 -5.80 65.76
C ALA A 11 15.80 -4.83 66.10
N ARG A 12 15.50 -3.53 66.13
CA ARG A 12 16.41 -2.49 66.64
C ARG A 12 16.32 -2.46 68.17
N PRO A 13 17.43 -2.56 68.92
CA PRO A 13 17.40 -2.48 70.38
C PRO A 13 17.07 -1.05 70.84
N GLY A 14 16.11 -0.88 71.75
CA GLY A 14 15.93 0.38 72.51
C GLY A 14 14.53 0.99 72.56
N TRP A 15 13.49 0.36 72.00
CA TRP A 15 12.12 0.88 72.09
C TRP A 15 11.25 0.02 73.04
N PRO A 16 10.55 0.61 74.02
CA PRO A 16 9.59 -0.12 74.85
C PRO A 16 8.44 -0.65 73.99
N GLN A 17 8.12 -1.93 74.13
CA GLN A 17 6.94 -2.57 73.51
C GLN A 17 5.71 -2.31 74.38
N PRO A 18 4.65 -1.63 73.88
CA PRO A 18 3.37 -1.66 74.55
C PRO A 18 2.68 -3.00 74.25
N VAL A 19 2.39 -3.74 75.31
CA VAL A 19 1.49 -4.90 75.29
C VAL A 19 0.07 -4.34 75.31
N GLU A 20 -0.45 -3.98 74.14
CA GLU A 20 -1.86 -3.62 74.00
C GLU A 20 -2.51 -4.56 72.99
N ALA A 21 -3.44 -5.35 73.53
CA ALA A 21 -4.32 -6.21 72.79
C ALA A 21 -5.11 -5.37 71.76
N ASP A 22 -5.33 -5.99 70.61
CA ASP A 22 -6.01 -5.45 69.44
C ASP A 22 -7.45 -4.97 69.78
N ASP A 23 -7.57 -3.73 70.23
CA ASP A 23 -8.82 -3.10 70.69
C ASP A 23 -9.71 -2.63 69.52
N LEU A 24 -9.32 -2.94 68.28
CA LEU A 24 -10.06 -2.60 67.06
C LEU A 24 -11.29 -3.50 66.83
N ASP A 25 -11.29 -4.72 67.35
CA ASP A 25 -12.40 -5.68 67.22
C ASP A 25 -13.56 -5.40 68.20
N ARG A 26 -13.35 -4.54 69.21
CA ARG A 26 -14.38 -4.17 70.20
C ARG A 26 -15.16 -2.92 69.82
N ALA A 27 -14.55 -2.01 69.06
CA ALA A 27 -15.13 -0.72 68.68
C ALA A 27 -16.13 -0.81 67.51
N PHE A 28 -15.99 -1.83 66.66
CA PHE A 28 -16.84 -2.02 65.49
C PHE A 28 -17.33 -3.46 65.46
N GLY A 29 -18.53 -3.71 66.02
CA GLY A 29 -19.18 -5.02 65.96
C GLY A 29 -19.22 -5.60 64.53
N PRO A 30 -19.60 -6.89 64.35
CA PRO A 30 -19.26 -7.73 63.19
C PRO A 30 -19.91 -7.35 61.83
N GLY A 31 -20.30 -6.09 61.63
CA GLY A 31 -21.04 -5.60 60.48
C GLY A 31 -20.32 -4.55 59.60
N THR A 32 -19.03 -4.25 59.75
CA THR A 32 -18.35 -3.23 58.91
C THR A 32 -17.52 -3.80 57.75
N ALA A 33 -17.62 -5.10 57.48
CA ALA A 33 -17.08 -5.70 56.26
C ALA A 33 -18.00 -5.44 55.05
N SER A 34 -18.09 -4.18 54.60
CA SER A 34 -18.71 -3.83 53.33
C SER A 34 -17.71 -3.09 52.43
N VAL A 35 -16.56 -3.71 52.18
CA VAL A 35 -15.81 -3.39 50.96
C VAL A 35 -16.64 -3.98 49.82
N PRO A 36 -17.14 -3.19 48.85
CA PRO A 36 -17.77 -3.77 47.67
C PRO A 36 -16.73 -4.64 46.97
N VAL A 37 -16.90 -5.96 47.08
CA VAL A 37 -16.10 -6.93 46.34
C VAL A 37 -16.46 -6.75 44.88
N ARG A 38 -15.70 -5.87 44.20
CA ARG A 38 -15.88 -5.59 42.78
C ARG A 38 -15.75 -6.91 42.04
N ASN A 39 -16.81 -7.30 41.34
CA ASN A 39 -16.89 -8.55 40.60
C ASN A 39 -15.67 -8.70 39.65
N PRO A 40 -15.05 -9.88 39.57
CA PRO A 40 -13.86 -10.11 38.72
C PRO A 40 -14.11 -9.75 37.25
N ARG A 41 -15.36 -9.84 36.79
CA ARG A 41 -15.80 -9.44 35.44
C ARG A 41 -15.61 -7.94 35.13
N GLN A 42 -15.66 -7.06 36.13
CA GLN A 42 -15.40 -5.62 35.93
C GLN A 42 -13.91 -5.29 35.85
N ARG A 43 -13.05 -6.05 36.53
CA ARG A 43 -11.58 -5.91 36.40
C ARG A 43 -11.14 -6.34 35.00
N VAL A 44 -11.60 -7.50 34.53
CA VAL A 44 -11.24 -8.03 33.19
C VAL A 44 -11.66 -7.09 32.06
N ARG A 45 -12.85 -6.49 32.12
CA ARG A 45 -13.32 -5.52 31.10
C ARG A 45 -12.47 -4.26 31.03
N ARG A 46 -11.98 -3.75 32.16
CA ARG A 46 -11.14 -2.55 32.19
C ARG A 46 -9.69 -2.86 31.80
N SER A 47 -9.17 -4.02 32.19
CA SER A 47 -7.88 -4.54 31.73
C SER A 47 -7.86 -4.74 30.21
N ALA A 48 -8.94 -5.28 29.64
CA ALA A 48 -9.07 -5.45 28.19
C ALA A 48 -9.06 -4.09 27.46
N LEU A 49 -9.75 -3.07 27.96
CA LEU A 49 -9.74 -1.73 27.35
C LEU A 49 -8.35 -1.07 27.41
N VAL A 50 -7.62 -1.24 28.51
CA VAL A 50 -6.25 -0.71 28.63
C VAL A 50 -5.30 -1.45 27.68
N VAL A 51 -5.41 -2.79 27.58
CA VAL A 51 -4.61 -3.59 26.65
C VAL A 51 -4.90 -3.22 25.20
N VAL A 52 -6.17 -3.05 24.82
CA VAL A 52 -6.56 -2.61 23.48
C VAL A 52 -6.02 -1.20 23.18
N GLY A 53 -6.08 -0.28 24.14
CA GLY A 53 -5.51 1.06 23.99
C GLY A 53 -3.99 1.04 23.79
N VAL A 54 -3.27 0.22 24.55
CA VAL A 54 -1.81 0.06 24.41
C VAL A 54 -1.44 -0.57 23.07
N ILE A 55 -2.20 -1.56 22.59
CA ILE A 55 -1.96 -2.18 21.28
C ILE A 55 -2.20 -1.17 20.15
N LEU A 56 -3.24 -0.34 20.24
CA LEU A 56 -3.48 0.72 19.26
C LEU A 56 -2.35 1.75 19.25
N VAL A 57 -1.92 2.24 20.40
CA VAL A 57 -0.82 3.21 20.49
C VAL A 57 0.50 2.62 19.99
N ALA A 58 0.80 1.38 20.37
CA ALA A 58 1.99 0.67 19.89
C ALA A 58 1.92 0.43 18.37
N GLY A 59 0.74 0.11 17.83
CA GLY A 59 0.51 -0.02 16.40
C GLY A 59 0.72 1.30 15.66
N VAL A 60 0.17 2.41 16.18
CA VAL A 60 0.38 3.75 15.61
C VAL A 60 1.86 4.15 15.67
N LEU A 61 2.54 3.93 16.79
CA LEU A 61 3.98 4.20 16.91
C LEU A 61 4.81 3.34 15.96
N ALA A 62 4.46 2.06 15.80
CA ALA A 62 5.12 1.17 14.86
C ALA A 62 4.92 1.63 13.42
N VAL A 63 3.70 2.03 13.04
CA VAL A 63 3.40 2.60 11.72
C VAL A 63 4.22 3.87 11.51
N VAL A 64 4.18 4.83 12.44
CA VAL A 64 4.95 6.08 12.34
C VAL A 64 6.45 5.81 12.24
N LEU A 65 6.99 4.87 13.01
CA LEU A 65 8.40 4.49 12.96
C LEU A 65 8.75 3.82 11.62
N VAL A 66 7.90 2.98 11.06
CA VAL A 66 8.07 2.40 9.72
C VAL A 66 8.06 3.49 8.66
N THR A 67 7.16 4.48 8.76
CA THR A 67 7.11 5.63 7.85
C THR A 67 8.39 6.47 7.93
N ILE A 68 8.90 6.72 9.14
CA ILE A 68 10.16 7.45 9.35
C ILE A 68 11.35 6.65 8.79
N ILE A 69 11.42 5.34 9.01
CA ILE A 69 12.51 4.49 8.50
C ILE A 69 12.49 4.41 6.96
N GLY A 70 11.31 4.34 6.34
CA GLY A 70 11.14 4.45 4.89
C GLY A 70 11.66 5.79 4.34
N SER A 71 11.48 6.88 5.09
CA SER A 71 12.06 8.19 4.79
C SER A 71 13.59 8.20 4.82
N VAL A 72 14.24 7.41 5.69
CA VAL A 72 15.72 7.39 5.82
C VAL A 72 16.37 6.52 4.73
N GLN A 73 15.70 5.48 4.24
CA GLN A 73 16.22 4.61 3.18
C GLN A 73 16.18 5.26 1.79
N ASN A 74 15.44 6.37 1.63
CA ASN A 74 15.39 7.16 0.40
C ASN A 74 16.59 8.12 0.18
N GLY A 75 17.62 8.11 1.03
CA GLY A 75 18.81 8.93 0.79
C GLY A 75 19.68 9.12 2.01
N VAL A 76 20.99 8.90 1.87
CA VAL A 76 21.98 9.44 2.82
C VAL A 76 21.86 10.96 2.74
N GLY A 77 21.11 11.55 3.68
CA GLY A 77 20.86 13.00 3.79
C GLY A 77 19.59 13.55 3.16
N GLY A 78 18.68 12.76 2.57
CA GLY A 78 17.32 13.20 2.19
C GLY A 78 17.15 14.28 1.11
N VAL A 79 18.21 14.76 0.45
CA VAL A 79 18.12 15.92 -0.47
C VAL A 79 18.24 15.53 -1.97
N PHE A 80 18.70 14.32 -2.31
CA PHE A 80 18.97 13.95 -3.71
C PHE A 80 18.12 12.75 -4.18
N PRO A 81 17.48 12.85 -5.37
CA PRO A 81 16.76 11.74 -5.97
C PRO A 81 17.67 10.52 -6.17
N ARG A 82 17.14 9.32 -5.90
CA ARG A 82 17.81 8.03 -6.14
C ARG A 82 16.98 7.15 -7.08
N PRO A 83 16.92 7.50 -8.37
CA PRO A 83 16.02 6.83 -9.31
C PRO A 83 16.34 5.35 -9.48
N GLU A 84 17.61 4.93 -9.48
CA GLU A 84 17.98 3.52 -9.60
C GLU A 84 17.60 2.71 -8.35
N ALA A 85 17.69 3.31 -7.16
CA ALA A 85 17.28 2.65 -5.93
C ALA A 85 15.75 2.56 -5.81
N ALA A 86 15.02 3.53 -6.36
CA ALA A 86 13.57 3.45 -6.51
C ALA A 86 13.20 2.35 -7.52
N LEU A 87 13.81 2.33 -8.70
CA LEU A 87 13.58 1.31 -9.72
C LEU A 87 13.79 -0.11 -9.18
N ASN A 88 14.90 -0.35 -8.46
CA ASN A 88 15.17 -1.67 -7.87
C ASN A 88 14.12 -2.06 -6.82
N ARG A 89 13.71 -1.14 -5.94
CA ARG A 89 12.69 -1.43 -4.91
C ARG A 89 11.32 -1.72 -5.51
N PHE A 90 10.93 -0.96 -6.53
CA PHE A 90 9.71 -1.20 -7.27
C PHE A 90 9.79 -2.57 -7.96
N GLY A 91 10.89 -2.83 -8.69
CA GLY A 91 11.12 -4.08 -9.39
C GLY A 91 11.11 -5.31 -8.48
N ASP A 92 11.72 -5.23 -7.30
CA ASP A 92 11.69 -6.30 -6.29
C ASP A 92 10.29 -6.55 -5.74
N SER A 93 9.54 -5.47 -5.47
CA SER A 93 8.15 -5.55 -5.02
C SER A 93 7.26 -6.18 -6.10
N ALA A 94 7.38 -5.72 -7.35
CA ALA A 94 6.62 -6.23 -8.48
C ALA A 94 6.92 -7.71 -8.76
N LYS A 95 8.20 -8.13 -8.73
CA LYS A 95 8.60 -9.54 -8.91
C LYS A 95 8.06 -10.47 -7.82
N SER A 96 7.74 -9.94 -6.64
CA SER A 96 7.18 -10.71 -5.53
C SER A 96 5.68 -10.97 -5.64
N LEU A 97 4.99 -10.28 -6.56
CA LEU A 97 3.55 -10.43 -6.76
C LEU A 97 3.23 -11.75 -7.47
N SER A 98 2.21 -12.44 -6.97
CA SER A 98 1.72 -13.67 -7.60
C SER A 98 1.17 -13.36 -8.99
N GLY A 99 1.60 -14.15 -9.99
CA GLY A 99 1.18 -13.99 -11.37
C GLY A 99 2.01 -13.00 -12.20
N VAL A 100 3.02 -12.33 -11.63
CA VAL A 100 4.02 -11.60 -12.41
C VAL A 100 5.05 -12.59 -12.96
N GLU A 101 5.27 -12.57 -14.27
CA GLU A 101 6.21 -13.46 -14.97
C GLU A 101 7.56 -12.77 -15.21
N ARG A 102 7.54 -11.47 -15.51
CA ARG A 102 8.74 -10.69 -15.80
C ARG A 102 8.57 -9.23 -15.43
N VAL A 103 9.66 -8.62 -14.96
CA VAL A 103 9.76 -7.17 -14.80
C VAL A 103 10.97 -6.70 -15.60
N THR A 104 10.76 -5.74 -16.49
CA THR A 104 11.81 -5.13 -17.33
C THR A 104 11.89 -3.65 -17.01
N ASP A 105 13.04 -3.25 -16.50
CA ASP A 105 13.27 -1.90 -16.01
C ASP A 105 13.76 -0.99 -17.15
N SER A 106 13.11 0.17 -17.33
CA SER A 106 13.57 1.20 -18.25
C SER A 106 14.61 2.10 -17.56
N LYS A 107 15.50 2.70 -18.37
CA LYS A 107 16.46 3.67 -17.85
C LYS A 107 15.71 4.87 -17.27
N PRO A 108 16.04 5.32 -16.04
CA PRO A 108 15.43 6.51 -15.47
C PRO A 108 15.59 7.75 -16.35
N THR A 109 14.52 8.52 -16.49
CA THR A 109 14.47 9.74 -17.29
C THR A 109 14.51 10.95 -16.38
N LYS A 110 15.52 11.81 -16.54
CA LYS A 110 15.61 13.07 -15.79
C LYS A 110 14.61 14.08 -16.37
N THR A 111 13.69 14.57 -15.54
CA THR A 111 12.63 15.51 -15.94
C THR A 111 12.89 16.93 -15.46
N SER A 112 13.62 17.10 -14.37
CA SER A 112 14.03 18.41 -13.86
C SER A 112 15.40 18.36 -13.19
N PHE A 113 15.88 19.47 -12.63
CA PHE A 113 17.16 19.51 -11.89
C PHE A 113 17.28 18.42 -10.82
N ALA A 114 16.19 18.18 -10.08
CA ALA A 114 16.07 17.19 -9.02
C ALA A 114 14.81 16.33 -9.17
N SER A 115 14.41 16.02 -10.41
CA SER A 115 13.27 15.16 -10.69
C SER A 115 13.58 14.09 -11.74
N TYR A 116 13.08 12.89 -11.50
CA TYR A 116 13.25 11.72 -12.34
C TYR A 116 11.93 10.97 -12.45
N ASP A 117 11.64 10.49 -13.65
CA ASP A 117 10.63 9.47 -13.88
C ASP A 117 11.33 8.13 -14.07
N VAL A 118 10.75 7.11 -13.46
CA VAL A 118 11.22 5.73 -13.50
C VAL A 118 10.07 4.89 -14.02
N GLU A 119 10.34 4.05 -15.01
CA GLU A 119 9.32 3.24 -15.66
C GLU A 119 9.77 1.78 -15.69
N SER A 120 8.83 0.85 -15.50
CA SER A 120 9.07 -0.59 -15.67
C SER A 120 7.93 -1.23 -16.46
N ARG A 121 8.24 -2.19 -17.32
CA ARG A 121 7.23 -3.06 -17.92
C ARG A 121 7.08 -4.32 -17.08
N VAL A 122 5.86 -4.64 -16.67
CA VAL A 122 5.53 -5.81 -15.85
C VAL A 122 4.67 -6.75 -16.68
N GLU A 123 5.24 -7.89 -17.06
CA GLU A 123 4.56 -8.97 -17.77
C GLU A 123 3.83 -9.85 -16.76
N VAL A 124 2.51 -9.91 -16.88
CA VAL A 124 1.61 -10.65 -15.99
C VAL A 124 1.06 -11.85 -16.73
N SER A 125 0.89 -12.95 -16.02
CA SER A 125 0.43 -14.20 -16.60
C SER A 125 -0.95 -14.05 -17.25
N PRO A 126 -1.12 -14.46 -18.52
CA PRO A 126 -2.38 -14.28 -19.22
C PRO A 126 -3.50 -15.17 -18.67
N THR A 127 -3.17 -16.19 -17.87
CA THR A 127 -4.14 -17.13 -17.29
C THR A 127 -4.81 -16.63 -16.01
N LEU A 128 -4.38 -15.48 -15.48
CA LEU A 128 -5.03 -14.87 -14.32
C LEU A 128 -6.48 -14.50 -14.63
N SER A 129 -7.36 -14.69 -13.66
CA SER A 129 -8.73 -14.18 -13.68
C SER A 129 -8.76 -12.65 -13.63
N ASP A 130 -9.90 -12.04 -13.97
CA ASP A 130 -10.03 -10.58 -13.94
C ASP A 130 -9.86 -9.98 -12.54
N ASP A 131 -10.28 -10.70 -11.50
CA ASP A 131 -10.09 -10.29 -10.11
C ASP A 131 -8.61 -10.33 -9.72
N GLU A 132 -7.89 -11.39 -10.11
CA GLU A 132 -6.43 -11.50 -9.88
C GLU A 132 -5.65 -10.43 -10.66
N ARG A 133 -6.03 -10.14 -11.91
CA ARG A 133 -5.43 -9.05 -12.69
C ARG A 133 -5.65 -7.69 -12.02
N THR A 134 -6.86 -7.45 -11.50
CA THR A 134 -7.15 -6.22 -10.73
C THR A 134 -6.26 -6.13 -9.51
N ALA A 135 -6.17 -7.21 -8.72
CA ALA A 135 -5.34 -7.26 -7.53
C ALA A 135 -3.84 -7.01 -7.83
N VAL A 136 -3.33 -7.53 -8.96
CA VAL A 136 -1.96 -7.25 -9.40
C VAL A 136 -1.79 -5.77 -9.75
N VAL A 137 -2.70 -5.18 -10.52
CA VAL A 137 -2.64 -3.75 -10.88
C VAL A 137 -2.69 -2.85 -9.65
N ASP A 138 -3.58 -3.16 -8.69
CA ASP A 138 -3.69 -2.42 -7.43
C ASP A 138 -2.41 -2.53 -6.58
N ALA A 139 -1.82 -3.72 -6.53
CA ALA A 139 -0.56 -3.96 -5.83
C ALA A 139 0.62 -3.24 -6.50
N LEU A 140 0.65 -3.18 -7.84
CA LEU A 140 1.64 -2.40 -8.58
C LEU A 140 1.48 -0.89 -8.34
N SER A 141 0.23 -0.38 -8.30
CA SER A 141 -0.03 1.02 -7.97
C SER A 141 0.43 1.37 -6.55
N SER A 142 0.13 0.50 -5.59
CA SER A 142 0.59 0.64 -4.21
C SER A 142 2.11 0.61 -4.11
N ALA A 143 2.78 -0.31 -4.80
CA ALA A 143 4.24 -0.36 -4.86
C ALA A 143 4.86 0.88 -5.51
N ALA A 144 4.19 1.44 -6.53
CA ALA A 144 4.61 2.69 -7.16
C ALA A 144 4.49 3.88 -6.20
N ASP A 145 3.42 3.96 -5.40
CA ASP A 145 3.25 4.98 -4.37
C ASP A 145 4.30 4.86 -3.26
N ASP A 146 4.48 3.67 -2.69
CA ASP A 146 5.46 3.39 -1.63
C ASP A 146 6.91 3.72 -2.04
N THR A 147 7.20 3.59 -3.33
CA THR A 147 8.54 3.79 -3.89
C THR A 147 8.77 5.20 -4.43
N SER A 148 7.69 5.91 -4.76
CA SER A 148 7.76 7.30 -5.21
C SER A 148 8.12 8.25 -4.06
N GLY A 149 8.68 9.42 -4.41
CA GLY A 149 9.08 10.44 -3.45
C GLY A 149 10.49 10.97 -3.69
N ASN A 150 10.86 12.02 -2.95
CA ASN A 150 12.18 12.68 -3.05
C ASN A 150 12.62 13.02 -4.48
N GLY A 151 11.67 13.48 -5.30
CA GLY A 151 11.90 13.84 -6.69
C GLY A 151 11.90 12.65 -7.67
N VAL A 152 11.61 11.43 -7.24
CA VAL A 152 11.42 10.29 -8.12
C VAL A 152 9.93 9.96 -8.21
N ARG A 153 9.40 9.84 -9.44
CA ARG A 153 8.06 9.30 -9.70
C ARG A 153 8.21 7.94 -10.36
N VAL A 154 7.54 6.94 -9.81
CA VAL A 154 7.56 5.58 -10.32
C VAL A 154 6.28 5.31 -11.10
N PHE A 155 6.46 4.77 -12.29
CA PHE A 155 5.40 4.35 -13.18
C PHE A 155 5.70 2.93 -13.67
N ALA A 156 4.66 2.24 -14.12
CA ALA A 156 4.83 0.96 -14.77
C ALA A 156 3.81 0.74 -15.87
N VAL A 157 4.11 -0.16 -16.78
CA VAL A 157 3.18 -0.66 -17.78
C VAL A 157 2.91 -2.12 -17.46
N ALA A 158 1.71 -2.42 -17.01
CA ALA A 158 1.26 -3.79 -16.76
C ALA A 158 0.75 -4.41 -18.06
N ASP A 159 1.48 -5.40 -18.56
CA ASP A 159 1.11 -6.22 -19.70
C ASP A 159 0.32 -7.43 -19.19
N LEU A 160 -1.00 -7.39 -19.40
CA LEU A 160 -1.97 -8.40 -18.98
C LEU A 160 -2.40 -9.30 -20.16
N GLY A 161 -1.58 -9.38 -21.21
CA GLY A 161 -1.90 -10.07 -22.46
C GLY A 161 -2.63 -9.16 -23.45
N ALA A 162 -3.95 -9.31 -23.59
CA ALA A 162 -4.72 -8.47 -24.51
C ALA A 162 -4.85 -7.01 -24.03
N LEU A 163 -4.59 -6.76 -22.74
CA LEU A 163 -4.68 -5.44 -22.12
C LEU A 163 -3.30 -5.00 -21.66
N GLU A 164 -2.91 -3.78 -22.03
CA GLU A 164 -1.73 -3.11 -21.50
C GLU A 164 -2.17 -1.84 -20.77
N VAL A 165 -1.83 -1.71 -19.49
CA VAL A 165 -2.34 -0.64 -18.63
C VAL A 165 -1.19 0.13 -17.98
N GLY A 166 -1.21 1.45 -18.12
CA GLY A 166 -0.33 2.34 -17.38
C GLY A 166 -0.71 2.38 -15.89
N VAL A 167 0.26 2.10 -15.04
CA VAL A 167 0.17 2.11 -13.58
C VAL A 167 0.99 3.27 -13.04
N SER A 168 0.40 4.01 -12.10
CA SER A 168 1.07 5.07 -11.35
C SER A 168 0.72 4.98 -9.87
N ALA A 169 1.32 5.86 -9.06
CA ALA A 169 0.96 6.04 -7.65
C ALA A 169 -0.49 6.57 -7.48
N ASP A 170 -1.09 7.18 -8.51
CA ASP A 170 -2.50 7.56 -8.47
C ASP A 170 -3.38 6.34 -8.77
N THR A 171 -3.85 5.69 -7.70
CA THR A 171 -4.70 4.51 -7.77
C THR A 171 -5.99 4.79 -8.56
N LYS A 172 -6.58 5.98 -8.42
CA LYS A 172 -7.83 6.30 -9.12
C LYS A 172 -7.62 6.38 -10.62
N VAL A 173 -6.54 7.01 -11.07
CA VAL A 173 -6.23 7.09 -12.51
C VAL A 173 -5.86 5.71 -13.05
N THR A 174 -5.12 4.91 -12.27
CA THR A 174 -4.79 3.52 -12.63
C THR A 174 -6.06 2.65 -12.79
N GLU A 175 -6.99 2.70 -11.83
CA GLU A 175 -8.29 2.03 -11.90
C GLU A 175 -9.09 2.48 -13.13
N GLN A 176 -9.11 3.79 -13.42
CA GLN A 176 -9.78 4.35 -14.59
C GLN A 176 -9.18 3.82 -15.90
N ARG A 177 -7.86 3.70 -16.00
CA ARG A 177 -7.19 3.10 -17.18
C ARG A 177 -7.54 1.63 -17.34
N LEU A 178 -7.52 0.85 -16.27
CA LEU A 178 -7.89 -0.57 -16.31
C LEU A 178 -9.35 -0.77 -16.72
N ALA A 179 -10.26 0.00 -16.12
CA ALA A 179 -11.68 -0.04 -16.45
C ALA A 179 -11.93 0.36 -17.92
N LEU A 180 -11.27 1.42 -18.40
CA LEU A 180 -11.35 1.85 -19.79
C LEU A 180 -10.80 0.78 -20.74
N ALA A 181 -9.65 0.18 -20.44
CA ALA A 181 -9.06 -0.88 -21.26
C ALA A 181 -10.03 -2.07 -21.43
N ARG A 182 -10.65 -2.53 -20.33
CA ARG A 182 -11.68 -3.59 -20.36
C ARG A 182 -12.91 -3.20 -21.17
N GLN A 183 -13.37 -1.96 -21.02
CA GLN A 183 -14.53 -1.47 -21.76
C GLN A 183 -14.27 -1.42 -23.27
N LEU A 184 -13.06 -1.02 -23.67
CA LEU A 184 -12.66 -0.95 -25.07
C LEU A 184 -12.40 -2.32 -25.68
N ASP A 185 -11.87 -3.26 -24.91
CA ASP A 185 -11.67 -4.65 -25.35
C ASP A 185 -13.00 -5.36 -25.65
N ALA A 186 -14.07 -4.98 -24.96
CA ALA A 186 -15.42 -5.46 -25.24
C ALA A 186 -16.03 -4.91 -26.54
N ILE A 187 -15.39 -3.96 -27.24
CA ILE A 187 -15.85 -3.47 -28.55
C ILE A 187 -15.59 -4.54 -29.61
N GLY A 188 -16.64 -4.92 -30.34
CA GLY A 188 -16.53 -5.90 -31.42
C GLY A 188 -15.47 -5.53 -32.47
N GLY A 189 -14.52 -6.44 -32.69
CA GLY A 189 -13.43 -6.27 -33.64
C GLY A 189 -12.12 -5.74 -33.04
N VAL A 190 -12.11 -5.40 -31.75
CA VAL A 190 -10.90 -5.15 -30.97
C VAL A 190 -10.27 -6.48 -30.57
N SER A 191 -8.95 -6.57 -30.63
CA SER A 191 -8.19 -7.75 -30.20
C SER A 191 -7.15 -7.45 -29.12
N GLY A 192 -7.00 -6.18 -28.77
CA GLY A 192 -6.15 -5.74 -27.69
C GLY A 192 -6.28 -4.23 -27.48
N VAL A 193 -5.95 -3.78 -26.26
CA VAL A 193 -6.04 -2.37 -25.88
C VAL A 193 -4.84 -2.00 -25.04
N ARG A 194 -4.20 -0.89 -25.41
CA ARG A 194 -3.16 -0.25 -24.60
C ARG A 194 -3.71 1.07 -24.08
N CYS A 195 -3.81 1.21 -22.77
CA CYS A 195 -4.29 2.41 -22.10
C CYS A 195 -3.21 2.93 -21.14
N SER A 196 -2.39 3.84 -21.64
CA SER A 196 -1.26 4.42 -20.89
C SER A 196 -1.12 5.92 -21.25
N TRP A 197 0.10 6.39 -21.39
CA TRP A 197 0.45 7.78 -21.69
C TRP A 197 1.08 7.90 -23.07
N SER A 198 1.14 9.12 -23.59
CA SER A 198 1.83 9.42 -24.84
C SER A 198 3.36 9.22 -24.75
N ASP A 199 4.02 9.17 -25.90
CA ASP A 199 5.48 9.09 -26.00
C ASP A 199 6.24 10.29 -25.37
N ALA A 200 5.53 11.36 -25.00
CA ALA A 200 6.11 12.48 -24.26
C ALA A 200 6.56 12.10 -22.83
N GLY A 201 6.09 10.95 -22.32
CA GLY A 201 6.46 10.40 -21.03
C GLY A 201 5.25 10.13 -20.13
N PRO A 202 5.49 9.46 -18.98
CA PRO A 202 4.44 9.10 -18.05
C PRO A 202 3.75 10.32 -17.43
N SER A 203 2.43 10.28 -17.39
CA SER A 203 1.60 11.34 -16.83
C SER A 203 0.20 10.84 -16.45
N ASP A 204 -0.35 11.38 -15.37
CA ASP A 204 -1.72 11.16 -14.92
C ASP A 204 -2.68 12.27 -15.36
N GLU A 205 -2.20 13.25 -16.14
CA GLU A 205 -3.07 14.28 -16.69
C GLU A 205 -4.03 13.71 -17.74
N PRO A 206 -5.33 14.05 -17.73
CA PRO A 206 -6.31 13.50 -18.68
C PRO A 206 -5.94 13.68 -20.16
N ALA A 207 -5.38 14.84 -20.52
CA ALA A 207 -4.97 15.12 -21.90
C ALA A 207 -3.69 14.41 -22.34
N ALA A 208 -2.90 13.88 -21.39
CA ALA A 208 -1.68 13.13 -21.67
C ALA A 208 -1.94 11.62 -21.86
N GLN A 209 -3.17 11.17 -21.66
CA GLN A 209 -3.53 9.76 -21.83
C GLN A 209 -3.56 9.39 -23.31
N ALA A 210 -2.94 8.25 -23.63
CA ALA A 210 -2.91 7.67 -24.96
C ALA A 210 -3.53 6.28 -24.93
N VAL A 211 -4.48 6.06 -25.84
CA VAL A 211 -5.17 4.79 -26.00
C VAL A 211 -4.88 4.26 -27.40
N THR A 212 -4.31 3.06 -27.48
CA THR A 212 -4.13 2.35 -28.74
C THR A 212 -5.06 1.14 -28.76
N VAL A 213 -5.93 1.08 -29.78
CA VAL A 213 -6.81 -0.07 -29.99
C VAL A 213 -6.23 -0.94 -31.09
N GLU A 214 -5.96 -2.20 -30.78
CA GLU A 214 -5.50 -3.18 -31.75
C GLU A 214 -6.69 -3.81 -32.45
N THR A 215 -6.72 -3.75 -33.78
CA THR A 215 -7.82 -4.29 -34.58
C THR A 215 -7.36 -4.68 -35.98
N ARG A 216 -8.01 -5.72 -36.54
CA ARG A 216 -7.88 -6.06 -37.96
C ARG A 216 -8.93 -5.35 -38.84
N GLY A 217 -9.82 -4.55 -38.24
CA GLY A 217 -10.82 -3.78 -38.96
C GLY A 217 -10.17 -2.77 -39.92
N THR A 218 -10.79 -2.55 -41.07
CA THR A 218 -10.33 -1.59 -42.08
C THR A 218 -11.47 -0.70 -42.57
N GLY A 219 -11.14 0.41 -43.24
CA GLY A 219 -12.13 1.32 -43.84
C GLY A 219 -13.18 1.82 -42.83
N ALA A 220 -14.46 1.68 -43.19
CA ALA A 220 -15.57 2.15 -42.34
C ALA A 220 -15.66 1.42 -40.99
N VAL A 221 -15.25 0.14 -40.92
CA VAL A 221 -15.24 -0.63 -39.67
C VAL A 221 -14.20 -0.06 -38.71
N LEU A 222 -12.99 0.22 -39.22
CA LEU A 222 -11.94 0.87 -38.43
C LEU A 222 -12.40 2.23 -37.91
N GLY A 223 -13.03 3.03 -38.77
CA GLY A 223 -13.59 4.33 -38.39
C GLY A 223 -14.64 4.22 -37.28
N ALA A 224 -15.51 3.20 -37.32
CA ALA A 224 -16.51 2.96 -36.28
C ALA A 224 -15.88 2.54 -34.94
N ILE A 225 -14.89 1.63 -34.97
CA ILE A 225 -14.16 1.19 -33.78
C ILE A 225 -13.43 2.36 -33.14
N VAL A 226 -12.61 3.09 -33.90
CA VAL A 226 -11.84 4.24 -33.40
C VAL A 226 -12.77 5.36 -32.93
N GLY A 227 -13.87 5.63 -33.65
CA GLY A 227 -14.86 6.62 -33.24
C GLY A 227 -15.51 6.27 -31.90
N LYS A 228 -15.91 5.01 -31.71
CA LYS A 228 -16.48 4.54 -30.44
C LYS A 228 -15.43 4.59 -29.31
N ALA A 229 -14.22 4.10 -29.57
CA ALA A 229 -13.14 4.13 -28.60
C ALA A 229 -12.77 5.56 -28.19
N THR A 230 -12.75 6.49 -29.14
CA THR A 230 -12.52 7.92 -28.88
C THR A 230 -13.60 8.50 -27.98
N GLN A 231 -14.88 8.16 -28.21
CA GLN A 231 -15.98 8.63 -27.38
C GLN A 231 -15.83 8.15 -25.93
N GLU A 232 -15.59 6.85 -25.72
CA GLU A 232 -15.45 6.27 -24.39
C GLU A 232 -14.19 6.77 -23.67
N ALA A 233 -13.05 6.81 -24.37
CA ALA A 233 -11.80 7.31 -23.80
C ALA A 233 -11.92 8.77 -23.35
N ARG A 234 -12.56 9.63 -24.16
CA ARG A 234 -12.73 11.06 -23.81
C ARG A 234 -13.80 11.32 -22.74
N ALA A 235 -14.70 10.35 -22.50
CA ALA A 235 -15.63 10.42 -21.38
C ALA A 235 -14.90 10.21 -20.04
N VAL A 236 -13.89 9.35 -20.01
CA VAL A 236 -13.06 9.09 -18.82
C VAL A 236 -11.92 10.12 -18.69
N PHE A 237 -11.21 10.38 -19.80
CA PHE A 237 -10.05 11.25 -19.87
C PHE A 237 -10.25 12.33 -20.94
N PRO A 238 -10.81 13.50 -20.56
CA PRO A 238 -10.99 14.60 -21.50
C PRO A 238 -9.66 15.01 -22.16
N GLY A 239 -9.62 14.98 -23.49
CA GLY A 239 -8.43 15.30 -24.27
C GLY A 239 -7.53 14.10 -24.62
N ALA A 240 -7.87 12.89 -24.18
CA ALA A 240 -7.12 11.68 -24.53
C ALA A 240 -7.01 11.49 -26.06
N THR A 241 -5.85 10.99 -26.46
CA THR A 241 -5.55 10.63 -27.85
C THR A 241 -5.87 9.16 -28.06
N VAL A 242 -6.61 8.85 -29.12
CA VAL A 242 -6.94 7.47 -29.49
C VAL A 242 -6.41 7.17 -30.87
N THR A 243 -5.64 6.09 -30.99
CA THR A 243 -5.09 5.57 -32.23
C THR A 243 -5.45 4.11 -32.41
N SER A 244 -5.23 3.60 -33.61
CA SER A 244 -5.39 2.19 -33.94
C SER A 244 -4.09 1.59 -34.42
N ALA A 245 -3.85 0.33 -34.08
CA ALA A 245 -2.72 -0.44 -34.56
C ALA A 245 -3.19 -1.79 -35.11
N ALA A 246 -2.38 -2.38 -36.00
CA ALA A 246 -2.56 -3.79 -36.35
C ALA A 246 -2.11 -4.65 -35.15
N PRO A 247 -2.76 -5.81 -34.89
CA PRO A 247 -2.36 -6.68 -33.79
C PRO A 247 -0.93 -7.18 -34.01
N SER A 248 -0.11 -7.18 -32.96
CA SER A 248 1.19 -7.87 -32.98
C SER A 248 0.94 -9.38 -33.00
N SER A 249 1.25 -10.00 -34.14
CA SER A 249 1.06 -11.42 -34.47
C SER A 249 1.54 -12.40 -33.41
#